data_AF-A0A348YAR3-F1
#
_entry.id   AF-A0A348YAR3-F1
#
_cell.length_a   1.000
_cell.length_b   1.000
_cell.length_c   1.000
_cell.angle_alpha   90.00
_cell.angle_beta   90.00
_cell.angle_gamma   90.00
#
_symmetry.space_group_name_H-M   'P 1'
#
loop_
_entity.id
_entity.type
_entity.pdbx_description
1 polymer ?
#
loop_
_entity_poly.entity_id
_entity_poly.type
_entity_poly.pdbx_seq_one_letter_code
_entity_poly.pdbx_strand_id
1 'polypeptide(L)'
;MTTQPLNNPSATSDTLPAQQEGFSWRIFGPGILMATAAIGGSHLISSTQAGALYGWQLAIMIILANVFKYPFFRFATDYVYDTGESLIAGYAKRSKAYLWIYFIL
;
A
#
# COMPACT_ATOMS: atom_id res chain seq x y z
N MET A 1 -12.63 5.16 67.32
CA MET A 1 -12.18 6.50 66.90
C MET A 1 -11.87 6.41 65.42
N THR A 2 -12.89 6.69 64.58
CA THR A 2 -12.89 6.49 63.12
C THR A 2 -12.94 7.87 62.49
N THR A 3 -11.85 8.32 61.86
CA THR A 3 -11.82 9.59 61.15
C THR A 3 -11.96 9.35 59.65
N GLN A 4 -13.20 9.57 59.21
CA GLN A 4 -13.70 10.11 57.93
C GLN A 4 -13.27 9.52 56.57
N PRO A 5 -14.25 9.33 55.66
CA PRO A 5 -14.02 9.01 54.25
C PRO A 5 -13.67 10.29 53.49
N LEU A 6 -12.56 10.29 52.73
CA LEU A 6 -12.34 11.34 51.72
C LEU A 6 -13.25 11.08 50.52
N ASN A 7 -14.41 11.72 50.58
CA ASN A 7 -15.15 12.22 49.44
C ASN A 7 -14.21 13.11 48.59
N ASN A 8 -13.80 12.64 47.42
CA ASN A 8 -13.21 13.51 46.40
C ASN A 8 -14.15 13.60 45.19
N PRO A 9 -14.95 14.67 45.08
CA PRO A 9 -15.89 14.90 44.01
C PRO A 9 -15.17 15.57 42.84
N SER A 10 -14.54 14.77 41.99
CA SER A 10 -14.19 15.19 40.63
C SER A 10 -13.79 13.98 39.82
N ALA A 11 -14.80 13.22 39.40
CA ALA A 11 -14.79 12.58 38.10
C ALA A 11 -14.61 13.69 37.04
N THR A 12 -13.40 14.21 36.88
CA THR A 12 -13.01 14.90 35.65
C THR A 12 -12.82 13.80 34.63
N SER A 13 -13.95 13.47 33.98
CA SER A 13 -14.07 12.98 32.62
C SER A 13 -12.73 12.59 31.98
N ASP A 14 -12.57 11.29 31.72
CA ASP A 14 -11.69 10.74 30.70
C ASP A 14 -11.93 11.44 29.36
N THR A 15 -11.43 12.66 29.21
CA THR A 15 -11.21 13.28 27.92
C THR A 15 -9.86 12.74 27.46
N LEU A 16 -9.88 11.50 26.96
CA LEU A 16 -8.86 11.06 26.01
C LEU A 16 -8.78 12.18 24.97
N PRO A 17 -7.67 12.93 24.85
CA PRO A 17 -7.59 13.97 23.85
C PRO A 17 -7.81 13.26 22.52
N ALA A 18 -8.88 13.66 21.82
CA ALA A 18 -9.17 13.20 20.48
C ALA A 18 -7.89 13.34 19.68
N GLN A 19 -7.27 12.20 19.36
CA GLN A 19 -6.04 12.15 18.60
C GLN A 19 -6.37 12.81 17.26
N GLN A 20 -5.97 14.06 17.13
CA GLN A 20 -6.15 14.82 15.92
C GLN A 20 -5.16 14.20 14.94
N GLU A 21 -5.65 13.20 14.20
CA GLU A 21 -4.97 12.52 13.11
C GLU A 21 -4.68 13.55 12.01
N GLY A 22 -3.66 14.39 12.25
CA GLY A 22 -3.07 15.23 11.23
C GLY A 22 -2.55 14.33 10.11
N PHE A 23 -2.63 14.80 8.88
CA PHE A 23 -2.18 14.07 7.70
C PHE A 23 -0.75 13.53 7.90
N SER A 24 -0.62 12.20 8.03
CA SER A 24 0.65 11.54 8.29
C SER A 24 1.34 11.17 6.97
N TRP A 25 2.39 11.92 6.62
CA TRP A 25 3.24 11.65 5.46
C TRP A 25 3.89 10.25 5.49
N ARG A 26 3.91 9.59 6.65
CA ARG A 26 4.52 8.27 6.84
C ARG A 26 3.77 7.16 6.11
N ILE A 27 2.49 7.38 5.77
CA ILE A 27 1.65 6.41 5.07
C ILE A 27 2.09 6.23 3.60
N PHE A 28 2.77 7.23 3.01
CA PHE A 28 3.25 7.15 1.62
C PHE A 28 4.51 6.30 1.44
N GLY A 29 5.24 6.00 2.52
CA GLY A 29 6.54 5.31 2.45
C GLY A 29 6.51 4.00 1.64
N PRO A 30 5.65 3.03 2.00
CA PRO A 30 5.53 1.76 1.27
C PRO A 30 5.11 1.96 -0.19
N GLY A 31 4.20 2.91 -0.45
CA GLY A 31 3.71 3.20 -1.81
C GLY A 31 4.81 3.76 -2.71
N ILE A 32 5.63 4.68 -2.21
CA ILE A 32 6.76 5.25 -2.95
C ILE A 32 7.81 4.18 -3.23
N LEU A 33 8.14 3.33 -2.26
CA LEU A 33 9.07 2.21 -2.45
C LEU A 33 8.59 1.27 -3.56
N MET A 34 7.31 0.89 -3.55
CA MET A 34 6.69 0.07 -4.59
C MET A 34 6.72 0.75 -5.97
N ALA A 35 6.46 2.05 -6.04
CA ALA A 35 6.49 2.81 -7.30
C ALA A 35 7.91 2.89 -7.87
N THR A 36 8.93 3.13 -7.03
CA THR A 36 10.33 3.16 -7.48
C THR A 36 10.84 1.80 -7.91
N ALA A 37 10.41 0.72 -7.25
CA ALA A 37 10.76 -0.65 -7.65
C ALA A 37 10.13 -1.06 -8.98
N ALA A 38 9.00 -0.44 -9.35
CA ALA A 38 8.27 -0.75 -10.57
C ALA A 38 8.82 -0.05 -11.83
N ILE A 39 9.74 0.91 -11.70
CA ILE A 39 10.28 1.71 -12.81
C ILE A 39 11.79 1.48 -12.93
N GLY A 40 12.20 0.69 -13.92
CA GLY A 40 13.61 0.42 -14.22
C GLY A 40 14.20 1.33 -15.31
N GLY A 41 15.52 1.33 -15.45
CA GLY A 41 16.24 2.14 -16.46
C GLY A 41 15.74 1.91 -17.90
N SER A 42 15.43 0.67 -18.27
CA SER A 42 14.90 0.33 -19.60
C SER A 42 13.59 1.04 -19.95
N HIS A 43 12.75 1.33 -18.95
CA HIS A 43 11.51 2.07 -19.14
C HIS A 43 11.78 3.54 -19.45
N LEU A 44 12.89 4.10 -18.95
CA LEU A 44 13.26 5.49 -19.19
C LEU A 44 13.73 5.70 -20.64
N ILE A 45 14.62 4.84 -21.14
CA ILE A 45 15.09 4.89 -22.54
C ILE A 45 13.93 4.63 -23.51
N SER A 46 13.10 3.62 -23.24
CA SER A 46 11.96 3.32 -24.11
C SER A 46 10.87 4.38 -24.06
N SER A 47 10.66 5.06 -22.92
CA SER A 47 9.70 6.17 -22.81
C SER A 47 10.11 7.40 -23.62
N THR A 48 11.41 7.74 -23.67
CA THR A 48 11.88 8.86 -24.50
C THR A 48 11.81 8.54 -25.98
N GLN A 49 12.18 7.31 -26.37
CA GLN A 49 12.02 6.83 -27.74
C GLN A 49 10.55 6.83 -28.17
N ALA A 50 9.66 6.31 -27.33
CA ALA A 50 8.23 6.29 -27.60
C ALA A 50 7.63 7.71 -27.66
N GLY A 51 8.10 8.63 -26.80
CA GLY A 51 7.73 10.04 -26.86
C GLY A 51 8.18 10.73 -28.15
N ALA A 52 9.37 10.40 -28.68
CA ALA A 52 9.84 10.94 -29.95
C ALA A 52 9.07 10.38 -31.16
N LEU A 53 8.66 9.11 -31.10
CA LEU A 53 7.94 8.45 -32.21
C LEU A 53 6.44 8.76 -32.23
N TYR A 54 5.79 8.83 -31.07
CA TYR A 54 4.33 8.90 -30.96
C TYR A 54 3.82 10.19 -30.27
N GLY A 55 4.73 11.02 -29.74
CA GLY A 55 4.38 12.26 -29.06
C GLY A 55 3.35 12.05 -27.94
N TRP A 56 2.29 12.84 -27.97
CA TRP A 56 1.21 12.82 -26.98
C TRP A 56 0.19 11.69 -27.16
N GLN A 57 0.23 10.93 -28.26
CA GLN A 57 -0.75 9.88 -28.54
C GLN A 57 -0.73 8.76 -27.48
N LEU A 58 0.43 8.54 -26.85
CA LEU A 58 0.58 7.54 -25.79
C LEU A 58 0.11 8.00 -24.42
N ALA A 59 -0.23 9.27 -24.22
CA ALA A 59 -0.67 9.77 -22.92
C ALA A 59 -1.93 9.03 -22.42
N ILE A 60 -2.88 8.76 -23.32
CA ILE A 60 -4.07 7.97 -22.97
C ILE A 60 -3.72 6.53 -22.62
N MET A 61 -2.75 5.93 -23.33
CA MET A 61 -2.27 4.58 -23.04
C MET A 61 -1.59 4.49 -21.68
N ILE A 62 -0.86 5.53 -21.26
CA ILE A 62 -0.26 5.61 -19.92
C ILE A 62 -1.36 5.61 -18.85
N ILE A 63 -2.41 6.41 -19.02
CA ILE A 63 -3.53 6.46 -18.07
C ILE A 63 -4.21 5.08 -17.98
N LEU A 64 -4.55 4.49 -19.13
CA LEU A 64 -5.16 3.15 -19.20
C LEU A 64 -4.27 2.09 -18.54
N ALA A 65 -2.98 2.07 -18.83
CA ALA A 65 -2.03 1.14 -18.22
C ALA A 65 -2.00 1.27 -16.69
N ASN A 66 -2.04 2.50 -16.16
CA ASN A 66 -2.10 2.73 -14.71
C ASN A 66 -3.44 2.26 -14.10
N VAL A 67 -4.57 2.50 -14.78
CA VAL A 67 -5.89 2.04 -14.34
C VAL A 67 -5.94 0.52 -14.27
N PHE A 68 -5.43 -0.18 -15.29
CA PHE A 68 -5.39 -1.65 -15.27
C PHE A 68 -4.42 -2.21 -14.24
N LYS A 69 -3.32 -1.51 -13.94
CA LYS A 69 -2.32 -1.97 -12.98
C LYS A 69 -2.73 -1.74 -11.52
N TYR A 70 -3.48 -0.67 -11.26
CA TYR A 70 -3.97 -0.30 -9.93
C TYR A 70 -4.65 -1.45 -9.14
N PRO A 71 -5.60 -2.23 -9.69
CA PRO A 71 -6.23 -3.31 -8.95
C PRO A 71 -5.21 -4.36 -8.49
N PHE A 72 -4.24 -4.73 -9.34
CA PHE A 72 -3.21 -5.71 -8.95
C PHE A 72 -2.35 -5.23 -7.79
N PHE A 73 -1.95 -3.96 -7.79
CA PHE A 73 -1.21 -3.38 -6.67
C PHE A 73 -2.05 -3.31 -5.40
N ARG A 74 -3.32 -2.90 -5.52
CA ARG A 74 -4.23 -2.81 -4.39
C ARG A 74 -4.49 -4.18 -3.77
N PHE A 75 -4.83 -5.18 -4.56
CA PHE A 75 -5.03 -6.55 -4.06
C PHE A 75 -3.76 -7.13 -3.45
N ALA A 76 -2.58 -6.83 -4.02
CA ALA A 76 -1.31 -7.25 -3.46
C ALA A 76 -1.05 -6.64 -2.08
N THR A 77 -1.27 -5.33 -1.92
CA THR A 77 -1.09 -4.66 -0.62
C THR A 77 -2.15 -5.06 0.39
N ASP A 78 -3.41 -5.14 -0.02
CA ASP A 78 -4.55 -5.51 0.84
C ASP A 78 -4.37 -6.96 1.34
N TYR A 79 -3.92 -7.88 0.47
CA TYR A 79 -3.66 -9.27 0.84
C TYR A 79 -2.54 -9.39 1.89
N VAL A 80 -1.40 -8.73 1.67
CA VAL A 80 -0.26 -8.75 2.60
C VAL A 80 -0.62 -8.08 3.93
N TYR A 81 -1.44 -7.02 3.89
CA TYR A 81 -1.92 -6.31 5.07
C TYR A 81 -2.85 -7.19 5.94
N ASP A 82 -3.82 -7.87 5.31
CA ASP A 82 -4.80 -8.70 6.02
C ASP A 82 -4.23 -10.03 6.52
N THR A 83 -3.36 -10.67 5.73
CA THR A 83 -2.84 -12.01 6.05
C THR A 83 -1.48 -12.01 6.74
N GLY A 84 -0.71 -10.92 6.61
CA GLY A 84 0.68 -10.85 7.07
C GLY A 84 1.65 -11.76 6.28
N GLU A 85 1.19 -12.40 5.20
CA GLU A 85 1.96 -13.32 4.39
C GLU A 85 2.32 -12.72 3.04
N SER A 86 3.46 -13.14 2.48
CA SER A 86 3.82 -12.75 1.11
C SER A 86 2.85 -13.36 0.09
N LEU A 87 2.67 -12.70 -1.06
CA LEU A 87 1.83 -13.25 -2.13
C LEU A 87 2.23 -14.68 -2.52
N ILE A 88 3.53 -14.97 -2.57
CA ILE A 88 4.06 -16.29 -2.90
C ILE A 88 3.63 -17.34 -1.86
N ALA A 89 3.69 -17.00 -0.56
CA ALA A 89 3.21 -17.87 0.50
C ALA A 89 1.68 -18.10 0.40
N GLY A 90 0.94 -17.07 0.01
CA GLY A 90 -0.49 -17.16 -0.28
C GLY A 90 -0.83 -18.10 -1.44
N TYR A 91 -0.12 -17.96 -2.56
CA TYR A 91 -0.26 -18.86 -3.70
C TYR A 91 0.13 -20.31 -3.33
N ALA A 92 1.18 -20.49 -2.53
CA ALA A 92 1.59 -21.80 -2.02
C ALA A 92 0.48 -22.50 -1.21
N LYS A 93 -0.24 -21.74 -0.38
CA LYS A 93 -1.40 -22.25 0.38
C LYS A 93 -2.59 -22.61 -0.50
N ARG A 94 -2.81 -21.87 -1.60
CA ARG A 94 -3.93 -22.14 -2.52
C ARG A 94 -3.68 -23.38 -3.37
N SER A 95 -2.52 -23.48 -4.03
CA SER A 95 -2.05 -24.73 -4.65
C SER A 95 -0.57 -24.65 -5.03
N LYS A 96 0.15 -25.76 -4.90
CA LYS A 96 1.53 -25.88 -5.39
C LYS A 96 1.66 -25.73 -6.92
N ALA A 97 0.56 -25.89 -7.67
CA ALA A 97 0.56 -25.71 -9.13
C ALA A 97 0.84 -24.26 -9.53
N TYR A 98 0.35 -23.27 -8.76
CA TYR A 98 0.63 -21.86 -9.01
C TYR A 98 2.12 -21.51 -8.83
N LEU A 99 2.81 -22.16 -7.90
CA LEU A 99 4.25 -21.97 -7.71
C LEU A 99 5.05 -22.53 -8.89
N TRP A 100 4.65 -23.68 -9.42
CA TRP A 100 5.29 -24.26 -10.60
C TRP A 100 5.09 -23.39 -11.84
N ILE A 101 3.89 -22.82 -12.04
CA ILE A 101 3.65 -21.88 -13.14
C ILE A 101 4.52 -20.62 -13.01
N TYR A 102 4.67 -20.08 -11.79
CA TYR A 102 5.49 -18.89 -11.53
C TYR A 102 6.98 -19.12 -11.80
N PHE A 103 7.48 -20.35 -11.61
CA PHE A 103 8.91 -20.65 -11.82
C PHE A 103 9.24 -20.94 -13.28
N ILE A 104 8.25 -21.31 -14.08
CA ILE A 104 8.40 -21.70 -15.49
C ILE A 104 8.20 -20.50 -16.43
N LEU A 105 7.36 -19.53 -16.05
CA LEU A 105 7.06 -18.32 -16.82
C LEU A 105 8.00 -17.17 -16.43
#